data_AF-A0A7X7J3F0-F1
#
_entry.id   AF-A0A7X7J3F0-F1
#
_cell.length_a   1.000
_cell.length_b   1.000
_cell.length_c   1.000
_cell.angle_alpha   90.00
_cell.angle_beta   90.00
_cell.angle_gamma   90.00
#
_symmetry.space_group_name_H-M   'P 1'
#
loop_
_entity.id
_entity.type
_entity.pdbx_description
1 polymer ?
#
loop_
_entity_poly.entity_id
_entity_poly.type
_entity_poly.pdbx_seq_one_letter_code
_entity_poly.pdbx_strand_id
1 'polypeptide(L)'
;VFTCSACDGWQPIEARYRLTRECCRLLVAAGFQLNILTKSKLVLRDLDILTGGRVQIGVTITTPDENWAAIWEPGASTVAERIEILRQAKAAGLRTVVMFAPLLPGISDTEEALGRLFAIAAETGVDRIWTDPINPRPRVWPAVQQVLRLHCPELYDHYQRVLFDAAFRRDYERRLNARIRKAAQAAGLANRLA
;
A
#
# COMPACT_ATOMS: atom_id res chain seq x y z
N VAL A 1 -17.19 -3.02 -6.20
CA VAL A 1 -16.55 -1.90 -6.92
C VAL A 1 -15.22 -1.59 -6.25
N PHE A 2 -14.13 -1.58 -7.00
CA PHE A 2 -12.84 -1.14 -6.49
C PHE A 2 -12.69 0.35 -6.79
N THR A 3 -12.68 1.17 -5.75
CA THR A 3 -12.42 2.61 -5.89
C THR A 3 -10.91 2.81 -5.84
N CYS A 4 -10.37 3.70 -6.66
CA CYS A 4 -8.93 3.99 -6.75
C CYS A 4 -8.08 2.97 -7.55
N SER A 5 -8.63 2.41 -8.63
CA SER A 5 -7.89 1.48 -9.50
C SER A 5 -6.83 2.13 -10.40
N ALA A 6 -6.96 3.43 -10.70
CA ALA A 6 -6.04 4.18 -11.57
C ALA A 6 -5.27 5.29 -10.83
N CYS A 7 -5.95 6.02 -9.96
CA CYS A 7 -5.39 7.06 -9.10
C CYS A 7 -6.07 7.05 -7.73
N ASP A 8 -5.46 7.69 -6.74
CA ASP A 8 -6.07 7.84 -5.42
C ASP A 8 -7.34 8.69 -5.51
N GLY A 9 -8.43 8.25 -4.87
CA GLY A 9 -9.69 8.97 -4.83
C GLY A 9 -9.68 10.14 -3.85
N TRP A 10 -8.75 10.15 -2.90
CA TRP A 10 -8.61 11.14 -1.84
C TRP A 10 -7.40 12.05 -2.07
N GLN A 11 -7.19 12.46 -3.33
CA GLN A 11 -6.22 13.50 -3.70
C GLN A 11 -6.52 14.82 -2.95
N PRO A 12 -5.53 15.72 -2.76
CA PRO A 12 -5.71 16.95 -1.98
C PRO A 12 -6.92 17.80 -2.39
N ILE A 13 -7.25 17.83 -3.69
CA ILE A 13 -8.39 18.57 -4.23
C ILE A 13 -9.74 18.06 -3.69
N GLU A 14 -9.83 16.78 -3.32
CA GLU A 14 -11.03 16.14 -2.78
C GLU A 14 -11.45 16.73 -1.43
N ALA A 15 -10.55 17.44 -0.72
CA ALA A 15 -10.89 18.18 0.49
C ALA A 15 -12.00 19.21 0.24
N ARG A 16 -12.01 19.80 -0.96
CA ARG A 16 -12.99 20.80 -1.41
C ARG A 16 -14.16 20.15 -2.16
N TYR A 17 -13.88 19.33 -3.17
CA TYR A 17 -14.91 18.93 -4.13
C TYR A 17 -15.79 17.77 -3.67
N ARG A 18 -15.30 16.89 -2.79
CA ARG A 18 -16.07 15.78 -2.21
C ARG A 18 -16.74 14.86 -3.24
N LEU A 19 -16.16 14.73 -4.43
CA LEU A 19 -16.73 13.93 -5.52
C LEU A 19 -16.60 12.44 -5.22
N THR A 20 -15.43 12.00 -4.77
CA THR A 20 -15.18 10.62 -4.35
C THR A 20 -16.12 10.25 -3.21
N ARG A 21 -16.28 11.14 -2.22
CA ARG A 21 -17.24 10.97 -1.13
C ARG A 21 -18.65 10.71 -1.67
N GLU A 22 -19.12 11.55 -2.60
CA GLU A 22 -20.48 11.42 -3.14
C GLU A 22 -20.66 10.14 -3.95
N CYS A 23 -19.66 9.75 -4.75
CA CYS A 23 -19.65 8.46 -5.43
C CYS A 23 -19.73 7.29 -4.43
N CYS A 24 -18.93 7.31 -3.36
CA CYS A 24 -18.98 6.29 -2.31
C CYS A 24 -20.37 6.23 -1.66
N ARG A 25 -20.96 7.38 -1.30
CA ARG A 25 -22.29 7.46 -0.68
C ARG A 25 -23.37 6.83 -1.56
N LEU A 26 -23.39 7.16 -2.86
CA LEU A 26 -24.34 6.61 -3.82
C LEU A 26 -24.18 5.09 -3.98
N LEU A 27 -22.94 4.60 -4.07
CA LEU A 27 -22.67 3.18 -4.22
C LEU A 27 -23.04 2.38 -2.96
N VAL A 28 -22.76 2.91 -1.77
CA VAL A 28 -23.17 2.30 -0.49
C VAL A 28 -24.70 2.26 -0.39
N ALA A 29 -25.38 3.37 -0.70
CA ALA A 29 -26.84 3.43 -0.68
C ALA A 29 -27.49 2.44 -1.67
N ALA A 30 -26.84 2.19 -2.80
CA ALA A 30 -27.27 1.18 -3.78
C ALA A 30 -26.87 -0.27 -3.41
N GLY A 31 -26.26 -0.50 -2.23
CA GLY A 31 -25.93 -1.82 -1.72
C GLY A 31 -24.67 -2.46 -2.34
N PHE A 32 -23.88 -1.71 -3.11
CA PHE A 32 -22.63 -2.24 -3.68
C PHE A 32 -21.59 -2.52 -2.59
N GLN A 33 -20.80 -3.57 -2.80
CA GLN A 33 -19.58 -3.76 -2.01
C GLN A 33 -18.49 -2.81 -2.51
N LEU A 34 -17.90 -2.03 -1.62
CA LEU A 34 -16.77 -1.15 -1.93
C LEU A 34 -15.46 -1.71 -1.39
N ASN A 35 -14.43 -1.69 -2.23
CA ASN A 35 -13.05 -1.94 -1.82
C ASN A 35 -12.27 -0.66 -2.08
N ILE A 36 -11.82 -0.02 -1.01
CA ILE A 36 -11.05 1.21 -1.02
C ILE A 36 -9.58 0.87 -0.81
N LEU A 37 -8.68 1.49 -1.57
CA LEU A 37 -7.25 1.47 -1.32
C LEU A 37 -6.68 2.87 -1.52
N THR A 38 -6.13 3.47 -0.47
CA THR A 38 -5.64 4.86 -0.50
C THR A 38 -4.31 5.02 0.23
N LYS A 39 -3.62 6.12 -0.04
CA LYS A 39 -2.47 6.61 0.73
C LYS A 39 -2.78 7.93 1.43
N SER A 40 -4.04 8.33 1.52
CA SER A 40 -4.45 9.65 2.02
C SER A 40 -5.35 9.51 3.24
N LYS A 41 -4.98 10.18 4.34
CA LYS A 41 -5.80 10.26 5.57
C LYS A 41 -7.15 10.94 5.36
N LEU A 42 -7.36 11.63 4.25
CA LEU A 42 -8.61 12.33 3.97
C LEU A 42 -9.81 11.35 3.90
N VAL A 43 -9.57 10.05 3.66
CA VAL A 43 -10.60 9.01 3.77
C VAL A 43 -11.27 8.95 5.14
N LEU A 44 -10.59 9.36 6.22
CA LEU A 44 -11.14 9.38 7.57
C LEU A 44 -12.35 10.30 7.70
N ARG A 45 -12.39 11.40 6.93
CA ARG A 45 -13.55 12.30 6.84
C ARG A 45 -14.81 11.55 6.42
N ASP A 46 -14.65 10.50 5.62
CA ASP A 46 -15.73 9.80 4.95
C ASP A 46 -16.18 8.53 5.67
N LEU A 47 -15.62 8.22 6.85
CA LEU A 47 -16.06 7.05 7.63
C LEU A 47 -17.55 7.06 7.96
N ASP A 48 -18.16 8.24 8.14
CA ASP A 48 -19.57 8.40 8.45
C ASP A 48 -20.50 7.85 7.35
N ILE A 49 -20.11 7.94 6.08
CA ILE A 49 -20.89 7.39 4.95
C ILE A 49 -20.50 5.96 4.58
N LEU A 50 -19.37 5.47 5.07
CA LEU A 50 -18.86 4.13 4.77
C LEU A 50 -19.32 3.11 5.83
N THR A 51 -19.51 3.55 7.07
CA THR A 51 -19.93 2.71 8.20
C THR A 51 -21.35 2.18 7.96
N GLY A 52 -21.58 0.90 8.28
CA GLY A 52 -22.86 0.21 8.04
C GLY A 52 -23.04 -0.31 6.61
N GLY A 53 -22.18 0.09 5.67
CA GLY A 53 -22.15 -0.46 4.31
C GLY A 53 -21.28 -1.71 4.18
N ARG A 54 -21.34 -2.37 3.01
CA ARG A 54 -20.42 -3.46 2.65
C ARG A 54 -19.08 -2.89 2.17
N VAL A 55 -18.31 -2.31 3.08
CA VAL A 55 -17.08 -1.58 2.75
C VAL A 55 -15.85 -2.24 3.35
N GLN A 56 -14.80 -2.34 2.56
CA GLN A 56 -13.45 -2.66 2.99
C GLN A 56 -12.55 -1.43 2.77
N ILE A 57 -11.88 -0.95 3.81
CA ILE A 57 -10.88 0.12 3.72
C ILE A 57 -9.49 -0.48 3.72
N GLY A 58 -8.69 -0.10 2.74
CA GLY A 58 -7.29 -0.46 2.67
C GLY A 58 -6.37 0.73 2.53
N VAL A 59 -5.15 0.56 3.03
CA VAL A 59 -4.06 1.51 2.82
C VAL A 59 -2.87 0.85 2.16
N THR A 60 -2.13 1.63 1.36
CA THR A 60 -0.83 1.18 0.86
C THR A 60 0.30 1.64 1.78
N ILE A 61 1.17 0.74 2.20
CA ILE A 61 2.43 1.06 2.90
C ILE A 61 3.59 0.49 2.06
N THR A 62 4.27 1.37 1.34
CA THR A 62 5.37 1.00 0.42
C THR A 62 6.64 0.61 1.18
N THR A 63 6.90 1.28 2.30
CA THR A 63 8.07 1.12 3.17
C THR A 63 7.67 1.45 4.61
N PRO A 64 8.29 0.82 5.63
CA PRO A 64 8.09 1.21 7.03
C PRO A 64 8.94 2.43 7.44
N ASP A 65 9.78 2.95 6.55
CA ASP A 65 10.64 4.11 6.78
C ASP A 65 10.01 5.39 6.20
N GLU A 66 9.74 6.37 7.07
CA GLU A 66 9.12 7.65 6.70
C GLU A 66 9.97 8.49 5.74
N ASN A 67 11.29 8.41 5.82
CA ASN A 67 12.19 9.13 4.91
C ASN A 67 12.06 8.57 3.49
N TRP A 68 12.08 7.23 3.37
CA TRP A 68 11.86 6.59 2.08
C TRP A 68 10.44 6.82 1.56
N ALA A 69 9.42 6.84 2.44
CA ALA A 69 8.06 7.15 2.05
C ALA A 69 7.94 8.57 1.48
N ALA A 70 8.58 9.56 2.11
CA ALA A 70 8.58 10.95 1.66
C ALA A 70 9.30 11.14 0.30
N ILE A 71 10.40 10.40 0.09
CA ILE A 71 11.14 10.41 -1.19
C ILE A 71 10.30 9.75 -2.30
N TRP A 72 9.70 8.60 -2.02
CA TRP A 72 9.02 7.79 -3.03
C TRP A 72 7.61 8.26 -3.36
N GLU A 73 6.90 8.83 -2.37
CA GLU A 73 5.49 9.18 -2.46
C GLU A 73 5.23 10.60 -1.94
N PRO A 74 5.85 11.62 -2.56
CA PRO A 74 5.70 13.00 -2.11
C PRO A 74 4.22 13.42 -2.16
N GLY A 75 3.74 13.97 -1.04
CA GLY A 75 2.36 14.44 -0.89
C GLY A 75 1.34 13.38 -0.46
N ALA A 76 1.74 12.12 -0.31
CA ALA A 76 0.92 11.13 0.37
C ALA A 76 0.94 11.34 1.90
N SER A 77 -0.03 10.75 2.61
CA SER A 77 0.01 10.72 4.08
C SER A 77 1.23 9.95 4.58
N THR A 78 1.70 10.31 5.78
CA THR A 78 2.81 9.60 6.43
C THR A 78 2.43 8.14 6.71
N VAL A 79 3.43 7.28 6.91
CA VAL A 79 3.17 5.88 7.30
C VAL A 79 2.37 5.84 8.60
N ALA A 80 2.70 6.67 9.58
CA ALA A 80 1.96 6.80 10.84
C ALA A 80 0.48 7.17 10.63
N GLU A 81 0.18 8.13 9.74
CA GLU A 81 -1.19 8.50 9.40
C GLU A 81 -1.94 7.35 8.70
N ARG A 82 -1.28 6.58 7.84
CA ARG A 82 -1.89 5.42 7.18
C ARG A 82 -2.20 4.29 8.17
N ILE A 83 -1.34 4.09 9.16
CA ILE A 83 -1.60 3.17 10.28
C ILE A 83 -2.83 3.63 11.06
N GLU A 84 -2.97 4.94 11.29
CA GLU A 84 -4.13 5.49 11.98
C GLU A 84 -5.44 5.30 11.21
N ILE A 85 -5.41 5.38 9.87
CA ILE A 85 -6.57 5.00 9.03
C ILE A 85 -7.03 3.57 9.35
N LEU A 86 -6.10 2.62 9.43
CA LEU A 86 -6.43 1.22 9.73
C LEU A 86 -7.03 1.07 11.13
N ARG A 87 -6.50 1.78 12.13
CA ARG A 87 -7.02 1.75 13.50
C ARG A 87 -8.44 2.30 13.58
N GLN A 88 -8.70 3.47 13.00
CA GLN A 88 -10.02 4.09 13.05
C GLN A 88 -11.05 3.33 12.22
N ALA A 89 -10.68 2.84 11.04
CA ALA A 89 -11.57 2.01 10.23
C ALA A 89 -11.95 0.72 10.97
N LYS A 90 -11.00 0.08 11.65
CA LYS A 90 -11.26 -1.12 12.45
C LYS A 90 -12.14 -0.82 13.66
N ALA A 91 -11.90 0.29 14.35
CA ALA A 91 -12.74 0.76 15.47
C ALA A 91 -14.18 1.07 15.03
N ALA A 92 -14.37 1.54 13.79
CA ALA A 92 -15.67 1.74 13.17
C ALA A 92 -16.34 0.44 12.66
N GLY A 93 -15.74 -0.73 12.90
CA GLY A 93 -16.27 -2.03 12.50
C GLY A 93 -16.12 -2.34 11.00
N LEU A 94 -15.31 -1.59 10.26
CA LEU A 94 -15.03 -1.84 8.85
C LEU A 94 -13.96 -2.92 8.70
N ARG A 95 -14.05 -3.68 7.60
CA ARG A 95 -12.99 -4.61 7.22
C ARG A 95 -11.77 -3.83 6.77
N THR A 96 -10.59 -4.17 7.29
CA THR A 96 -9.34 -3.48 7.00
C THR A 96 -8.33 -4.33 6.25
N VAL A 97 -7.62 -3.69 5.31
CA VAL A 97 -6.56 -4.32 4.51
C VAL A 97 -5.33 -3.45 4.45
N VAL A 98 -4.16 -4.04 4.53
CA VAL A 98 -2.91 -3.34 4.19
C VAL A 98 -2.34 -3.94 2.91
N MET A 99 -1.86 -3.07 2.03
CA MET A 99 -1.11 -3.46 0.85
C MET A 99 0.33 -3.00 1.01
N PHE A 100 1.27 -3.94 1.06
CA PHE A 100 2.70 -3.66 0.95
C PHE A 100 3.10 -3.64 -0.52
N ALA A 101 3.01 -2.46 -1.13
CA ALA A 101 3.30 -2.32 -2.55
C ALA A 101 3.61 -0.86 -2.96
N PRO A 102 4.46 -0.65 -3.98
CA PRO A 102 5.38 -1.66 -4.51
C PRO A 102 6.44 -2.01 -3.46
N LEU A 103 6.77 -3.29 -3.30
CA LEU A 103 7.97 -3.68 -2.57
C LEU A 103 9.19 -3.28 -3.40
N LEU A 104 10.06 -2.49 -2.80
CA LEU A 104 11.18 -1.81 -3.42
C LEU A 104 12.47 -2.62 -3.18
N PRO A 105 13.12 -3.15 -4.23
CA PRO A 105 14.37 -3.89 -4.11
C PRO A 105 15.42 -3.15 -3.27
N GLY A 106 15.96 -3.80 -2.25
CA GLY A 106 16.98 -3.25 -1.35
C GLY A 106 16.48 -2.18 -0.37
N ILE A 107 15.21 -1.77 -0.44
CA ILE A 107 14.63 -0.70 0.40
C ILE A 107 13.55 -1.27 1.31
N SER A 108 12.42 -1.71 0.75
CA SER A 108 11.29 -2.22 1.53
C SER A 108 11.08 -3.73 1.43
N ASP A 109 11.94 -4.41 0.67
CA ASP A 109 11.88 -5.84 0.42
C ASP A 109 12.91 -6.65 1.24
N THR A 110 13.69 -5.99 2.10
CA THR A 110 14.70 -6.62 2.97
C THR A 110 14.03 -7.40 4.11
N GLU A 111 14.75 -8.33 4.75
CA GLU A 111 14.19 -9.08 5.89
C GLU A 111 13.77 -8.15 7.03
N GLU A 112 14.58 -7.12 7.32
CA GLU A 112 14.28 -6.12 8.35
C GLU A 112 13.04 -5.30 8.01
N ALA A 113 12.97 -4.75 6.78
CA ALA A 113 11.84 -3.93 6.37
C ALA A 113 10.53 -4.73 6.33
N LEU A 114 10.57 -5.96 5.80
CA LEU A 114 9.41 -6.85 5.83
C LEU A 114 9.02 -7.21 7.27
N GLY A 115 9.97 -7.49 8.16
CA GLY A 115 9.69 -7.72 9.58
C GLY A 115 8.92 -6.56 10.20
N ARG A 116 9.35 -5.32 9.97
CA ARG A 116 8.67 -4.10 10.45
C ARG A 116 7.29 -3.91 9.82
N LEU A 117 7.14 -4.13 8.51
CA LEU A 117 5.84 -4.05 7.84
C LEU A 117 4.83 -5.06 8.41
N PHE A 118 5.25 -6.30 8.61
CA PHE A 118 4.39 -7.33 9.19
C PHE A 118 4.11 -7.10 10.69
N ALA A 119 5.03 -6.47 11.44
CA ALA A 119 4.75 -6.01 12.80
C ALA A 119 3.65 -4.94 12.82
N ILE A 120 3.70 -3.95 11.91
CA ILE A 120 2.64 -2.95 11.75
C ILE A 120 1.28 -3.62 11.46
N ALA A 121 1.25 -4.62 10.57
CA ALA A 121 0.02 -5.38 10.29
C ALA A 121 -0.50 -6.16 11.51
N ALA A 122 0.40 -6.72 12.32
CA ALA A 122 0.04 -7.42 13.55
C ALA A 122 -0.58 -6.49 14.58
N GLU A 123 0.08 -5.34 14.83
CA GLU A 123 -0.36 -4.33 15.80
C GLU A 123 -1.70 -3.68 15.42
N THR A 124 -1.91 -3.40 14.14
CA THR A 124 -3.19 -2.86 13.63
C THR A 124 -4.28 -3.92 13.54
N GLY A 125 -3.90 -5.20 13.55
CA GLY A 125 -4.80 -6.33 13.48
C GLY A 125 -5.57 -6.41 12.17
N VAL A 126 -5.02 -5.96 11.03
CA VAL A 126 -5.71 -5.96 9.72
C VAL A 126 -6.26 -7.34 9.32
N ASP A 127 -7.36 -7.35 8.58
CA ASP A 127 -8.07 -8.59 8.21
C ASP A 127 -7.45 -9.29 6.99
N ARG A 128 -6.69 -8.55 6.17
CA ARG A 128 -5.98 -9.09 5.01
C ARG A 128 -4.73 -8.28 4.69
N ILE A 129 -3.74 -8.95 4.13
CA ILE A 129 -2.47 -8.38 3.68
C ILE A 129 -2.30 -8.71 2.20
N TRP A 130 -2.00 -7.69 1.40
CA TRP A 130 -1.61 -7.83 0.00
C TRP A 130 -0.15 -7.41 -0.16
N THR A 131 0.55 -8.04 -1.09
CA THR A 131 1.94 -7.69 -1.43
C THR A 131 2.12 -7.67 -2.93
N ASP A 132 2.87 -6.72 -3.47
CA ASP A 132 3.20 -6.66 -4.90
C ASP A 132 4.61 -6.10 -5.11
N PRO A 133 5.50 -6.77 -5.86
CA PRO A 133 6.79 -6.20 -6.24
C PRO A 133 6.63 -5.00 -7.19
N ILE A 134 7.69 -4.20 -7.31
CA ILE A 134 7.74 -3.15 -8.33
C ILE A 134 7.60 -3.71 -9.76
N ASN A 135 6.75 -3.05 -10.56
CA ASN A 135 6.38 -3.48 -11.90
C ASN A 135 6.97 -2.58 -13.00
N PRO A 136 7.43 -3.12 -14.15
CA PRO A 136 8.11 -2.38 -15.20
C PRO A 136 7.07 -1.76 -16.14
N ARG A 137 6.33 -0.75 -15.67
CA ARG A 137 5.39 0.01 -16.50
C ARG A 137 6.14 1.15 -17.22
N PRO A 138 5.73 1.55 -18.45
CA PRO A 138 6.47 2.53 -19.26
C PRO A 138 6.82 3.84 -18.53
N ARG A 139 5.94 4.34 -17.66
CA ARG A 139 6.16 5.59 -16.90
C ARG A 139 6.84 5.40 -15.54
N VAL A 140 7.04 4.17 -15.08
CA VAL A 140 7.65 3.90 -13.77
C VAL A 140 9.17 4.12 -13.82
N TRP A 141 9.85 3.57 -14.81
CA TRP A 141 11.32 3.64 -14.86
C TRP A 141 11.92 5.05 -14.93
N PRO A 142 11.37 6.01 -15.69
CA PRO A 142 11.85 7.39 -15.67
C PRO A 142 11.86 8.03 -14.27
N ALA A 143 10.81 7.79 -13.46
CA ALA A 143 10.73 8.31 -12.10
C ALA A 143 11.68 7.55 -11.17
N VAL A 144 11.65 6.21 -11.23
CA VAL A 144 12.49 5.34 -10.38
C VAL A 144 13.97 5.64 -10.59
N GLN A 145 14.45 5.67 -11.84
CA GLN A 145 15.87 5.86 -12.13
C GLN A 145 16.40 7.21 -11.61
N GLN A 146 15.55 8.25 -11.57
CA GLN A 146 15.90 9.56 -11.03
C GLN A 146 16.09 9.48 -9.52
N VAL A 147 15.14 8.85 -8.81
CA VAL A 147 15.23 8.62 -7.36
C VAL A 147 16.48 7.80 -7.02
N LEU A 148 16.73 6.70 -7.73
CA LEU A 148 17.90 5.84 -7.49
C LEU A 148 19.21 6.62 -7.66
N ARG A 149 19.37 7.38 -8.75
CA ARG A 149 20.60 8.15 -8.98
C ARG A 149 20.87 9.20 -7.90
N LEU A 150 19.83 9.78 -7.31
CA LEU A 150 19.95 10.83 -6.31
C LEU A 150 20.16 10.29 -4.89
N HIS A 151 19.52 9.17 -4.55
CA HIS A 151 19.42 8.72 -3.15
C HIS A 151 20.08 7.36 -2.87
N CYS A 152 20.22 6.49 -3.86
CA CYS A 152 20.80 5.14 -3.71
C CYS A 152 21.38 4.61 -5.04
N PRO A 153 22.43 5.26 -5.57
CA PRO A 153 23.00 4.91 -6.87
C PRO A 153 23.52 3.47 -6.93
N GLU A 154 23.91 2.89 -5.80
CA GLU A 154 24.33 1.50 -5.66
C GLU A 154 23.22 0.48 -5.99
N LEU A 155 21.95 0.88 -5.92
CA LEU A 155 20.81 0.02 -6.26
C LEU A 155 20.43 0.11 -7.75
N TYR A 156 21.00 1.04 -8.52
CA TYR A 156 20.58 1.32 -9.90
C TYR A 156 20.59 0.07 -10.79
N ASP A 157 21.74 -0.62 -10.87
CA ASP A 157 21.91 -1.82 -11.69
C ASP A 157 21.02 -2.96 -11.21
N HIS A 158 20.83 -3.07 -9.89
CA HIS A 158 19.94 -4.07 -9.30
C HIS A 158 18.50 -3.88 -9.78
N TYR A 159 17.98 -2.64 -9.75
CA TYR A 159 16.64 -2.34 -10.25
C TYR A 159 16.50 -2.59 -11.75
N GLN A 160 17.52 -2.25 -12.55
CA GLN A 160 17.48 -2.53 -13.99
C GLN A 160 17.30 -4.02 -14.25
N ARG A 161 18.05 -4.87 -13.53
CA ARG A 161 17.92 -6.33 -13.65
C ARG A 161 16.54 -6.82 -13.17
N VAL A 162 16.04 -6.33 -12.02
CA VAL A 162 14.70 -6.69 -11.52
C VAL A 162 13.59 -6.32 -12.51
N LEU A 163 13.70 -5.17 -13.17
CA LEU A 163 12.64 -4.64 -14.03
C LEU A 163 12.71 -5.15 -15.46
N PHE A 164 13.91 -5.39 -16.01
CA PHE A 164 14.10 -5.59 -17.45
C PHE A 164 14.79 -6.90 -17.84
N ASP A 165 15.34 -7.66 -16.88
CA ASP A 165 15.82 -9.02 -17.12
C ASP A 165 14.78 -10.03 -16.61
N ALA A 166 14.09 -10.70 -17.53
CA ALA A 166 13.01 -11.62 -17.19
C ALA A 166 13.48 -12.84 -16.38
N ALA A 167 14.69 -13.34 -16.62
CA ALA A 167 15.23 -14.48 -15.89
C ALA A 167 15.60 -14.06 -14.46
N PHE A 168 16.26 -12.91 -14.33
CA PHE A 168 16.59 -12.34 -13.03
C PHE A 168 15.33 -12.00 -12.21
N ARG A 169 14.32 -11.41 -12.86
CA ARG A 169 13.05 -11.04 -12.22
C ARG A 169 12.34 -12.25 -11.62
N ARG A 170 12.22 -13.37 -12.36
CA ARG A 170 11.57 -14.59 -11.84
C ARG A 170 12.25 -15.12 -10.59
N ASP A 171 13.58 -15.10 -10.59
CA ASP A 171 14.39 -15.53 -9.46
C ASP A 171 14.29 -14.57 -8.27
N TYR A 172 14.30 -13.26 -8.53
CA TYR A 172 14.02 -12.21 -7.55
C TYR A 172 12.65 -12.38 -6.89
N GLU A 173 11.58 -12.51 -7.67
CA GLU A 173 10.20 -12.67 -7.17
C GLU A 173 10.06 -13.94 -6.31
N ARG A 174 10.71 -15.04 -6.71
CA ARG A 174 10.75 -16.28 -5.90
C ARG A 174 11.40 -16.05 -4.54
N ARG A 175 12.55 -15.37 -4.48
CA ARG A 175 13.22 -15.03 -3.20
C ARG A 175 12.41 -14.03 -2.38
N LEU A 176 11.79 -13.04 -3.01
CA LEU A 176 10.94 -12.08 -2.35
C LEU A 176 9.74 -12.77 -1.69
N ASN A 177 9.05 -13.66 -2.41
CA ASN A 177 7.94 -14.43 -1.89
C ASN A 177 8.35 -15.32 -0.69
N ALA A 178 9.56 -15.89 -0.71
CA ALA A 178 10.08 -16.63 0.43
C ALA A 178 10.28 -15.74 1.67
N ARG A 179 10.87 -14.54 1.50
CA ARG A 179 11.04 -13.55 2.59
C ARG A 179 9.69 -13.07 3.14
N ILE A 180 8.72 -12.77 2.27
CA ILE A 180 7.36 -12.37 2.65
C ILE A 180 6.69 -13.45 3.50
N ARG A 181 6.73 -14.72 3.07
CA ARG A 181 6.15 -15.84 3.82
C ARG A 181 6.83 -16.02 5.18
N LYS A 182 8.15 -15.92 5.23
CA LYS A 182 8.93 -15.98 6.49
C LYS A 182 8.48 -14.88 7.45
N ALA A 183 8.38 -13.62 6.99
CA ALA A 183 7.92 -12.49 7.80
C ALA A 183 6.46 -12.67 8.26
N ALA A 184 5.57 -13.11 7.37
CA ALA A 184 4.18 -13.39 7.71
C ALA A 184 4.04 -14.50 8.77
N GLN A 185 4.84 -15.56 8.67
CA GLN A 185 4.87 -16.65 9.64
C GLN A 185 5.39 -16.17 11.00
N ALA A 186 6.49 -15.42 11.02
CA ALA A 186 7.06 -14.87 12.24
C ALA A 186 6.09 -13.93 12.99
N ALA A 187 5.28 -13.18 12.24
CA ALA A 187 4.25 -12.29 12.80
C ALA A 187 2.91 -13.00 13.12
N GLY A 188 2.77 -14.30 12.83
CA GLY A 188 1.50 -15.03 13.04
C GLY A 188 0.37 -14.61 12.08
N LEU A 189 0.71 -14.07 10.91
CA LEU A 189 -0.21 -13.50 9.92
C LEU A 189 -0.28 -14.29 8.60
N ALA A 190 0.29 -15.50 8.57
CA ALA A 190 0.33 -16.33 7.37
C ALA A 190 -1.06 -16.61 6.77
N ASN A 191 -2.10 -16.71 7.60
CA ASN A 191 -3.50 -16.90 7.18
C ASN A 191 -4.18 -15.62 6.67
N ARG A 192 -3.57 -14.45 6.86
CA ARG A 192 -4.09 -13.14 6.39
C ARG A 192 -3.41 -12.66 5.11
N LEU A 193 -2.26 -13.24 4.77
CA LEU A 193 -1.57 -13.01 3.51
C LEU A 193 -2.38 -13.61 2.36
N ALA A 194 -2.76 -12.78 1.39
CA ALA A 194 -3.53 -13.19 0.22
C ALA A 194 -2.65 -13.36 -1.03
#